data_AF-A0A536HRN8-F1
#
_entry.id   AF-A0A536HRN8-F1
#
_cell.length_a   1.000
_cell.length_b   1.000
_cell.length_c   1.000
_cell.angle_alpha   90.00
_cell.angle_beta   90.00
_cell.angle_gamma   90.00
#
_symmetry.space_group_name_H-M   'P 1'
#
loop_
_entity.id
_entity.type
_entity.pdbx_description
1 polymer ?
#
loop_
_entity_poly.entity_id
_entity_poly.type
_entity_poly.pdbx_seq_one_letter_code
_entity_poly.pdbx_strand_id
1 'polypeptide(L)'
;MSEIAEFPLPSDVTDEERATAKREIGKYAKIVSETDKVVRFNGELIGQTGPVWHLQYTRMYKLPKGYLAAGHDLHEGIKVAYADQAEGLPKAFENPLVREFLE
;
A
#
# COMPACT_ATOMS: atom_id res chain seq x y z
N MET A 1 14.10 -16.80 2.77
CA MET A 1 12.70 -16.92 3.23
C MET A 1 11.96 -15.70 2.70
N SER A 2 10.82 -15.88 2.03
CA SER A 2 10.00 -14.72 1.63
C SER A 2 9.27 -14.23 2.88
N GLU A 3 9.51 -13.00 3.31
CA GLU A 3 8.74 -12.41 4.39
C GLU A 3 7.28 -12.19 3.93
N ILE A 4 6.36 -12.24 4.89
CA ILE A 4 4.94 -11.97 4.66
C ILE A 4 4.64 -10.58 5.22
N ALA A 5 4.33 -9.66 4.33
CA ALA A 5 3.89 -8.32 4.67
C ALA A 5 2.37 -8.29 4.90
N GLU A 6 1.95 -7.34 5.73
CA GLU A 6 0.55 -7.09 6.05
C GLU A 6 0.15 -5.65 5.67
N PHE A 7 -0.91 -5.53 4.86
CA PHE A 7 -1.62 -4.27 4.64
C PHE A 7 -2.95 -4.31 5.41
N PRO A 8 -3.06 -3.57 6.53
CA PRO A 8 -4.29 -3.49 7.29
C PRO A 8 -5.33 -2.72 6.49
N LEU A 9 -6.59 -3.08 6.68
CA LEU A 9 -7.72 -2.34 6.15
C LEU A 9 -8.41 -1.61 7.30
N PRO A 10 -8.89 -0.37 7.07
CA PRO A 10 -9.71 0.36 8.04
C PRO A 10 -10.93 -0.45 8.49
N SER A 11 -11.40 -0.22 9.71
CA SER A 11 -12.58 -0.93 10.24
C SER A 11 -13.87 -0.56 9.50
N ASP A 12 -13.90 0.63 8.92
CA ASP A 12 -14.99 1.23 8.14
C ASP A 12 -14.82 1.03 6.62
N VAL A 13 -13.83 0.24 6.20
CA VAL A 13 -13.60 -0.07 4.78
C VAL A 13 -14.83 -0.75 4.18
N THR A 14 -15.24 -0.30 3.00
CA THR A 14 -16.32 -0.92 2.22
C THR A 14 -15.84 -2.20 1.52
N ASP A 15 -16.77 -3.05 1.09
CA ASP A 15 -16.43 -4.24 0.31
C ASP A 15 -15.77 -3.90 -1.04
N GLU A 16 -16.13 -2.76 -1.62
CA GLU A 16 -15.53 -2.26 -2.87
C GLU A 16 -14.06 -1.84 -2.66
N GLU A 17 -13.76 -1.14 -1.57
CA GLU A 17 -12.40 -0.76 -1.21
C GLU A 17 -11.55 -1.98 -0.85
N ARG A 18 -12.13 -2.98 -0.17
CA ARG A 18 -11.50 -4.26 0.11
C ARG A 18 -11.15 -4.99 -1.20
N ALA A 19 -12.10 -5.05 -2.13
CA ALA A 19 -11.87 -5.64 -3.45
C ALA A 19 -10.81 -4.88 -4.24
N THR A 20 -10.78 -3.55 -4.12
CA THR A 20 -9.77 -2.69 -4.73
C THR A 20 -8.39 -2.95 -4.15
N ALA A 21 -8.24 -2.99 -2.82
CA ALA A 21 -6.98 -3.33 -2.17
C ALA A 21 -6.43 -4.67 -2.67
N LYS A 22 -7.28 -5.70 -2.68
CA LYS A 22 -6.93 -7.04 -3.18
C LYS A 22 -6.48 -7.00 -4.63
N ARG A 23 -7.28 -6.36 -5.50
CA ARG A 23 -7.01 -6.30 -6.95
C ARG A 23 -5.71 -5.57 -7.22
N GLU A 24 -5.51 -4.41 -6.61
CA GLU A 24 -4.35 -3.56 -6.90
C GLU A 24 -3.06 -4.09 -6.28
N ILE A 25 -3.08 -4.60 -5.04
CA ILE A 25 -1.92 -5.28 -4.45
C ILE A 25 -1.59 -6.56 -5.23
N GLY A 26 -2.62 -7.34 -5.61
CA GLY A 26 -2.48 -8.60 -6.34
C GLY A 26 -1.86 -8.47 -7.74
N LYS A 27 -1.88 -7.28 -8.36
CA LYS A 27 -1.17 -7.02 -9.62
C LYS A 27 0.35 -7.13 -9.48
N TYR A 28 0.89 -6.79 -8.31
CA TYR A 28 2.32 -6.65 -8.09
C TYR A 28 2.89 -7.64 -7.06
N ALA A 29 2.06 -8.12 -6.13
CA ALA A 29 2.46 -9.01 -5.06
C ALA A 29 1.63 -10.31 -5.07
N LYS A 30 2.27 -11.42 -4.69
CA LYS A 30 1.57 -12.69 -4.49
C LYS A 30 0.84 -12.66 -3.15
N ILE A 31 -0.49 -12.61 -3.18
CA ILE A 31 -1.35 -12.71 -1.99
C ILE A 31 -1.21 -14.10 -1.37
N VAL A 32 -1.02 -14.13 -0.05
CA VAL A 32 -0.87 -15.34 0.76
C VAL A 32 -2.16 -15.66 1.51
N SER A 33 -2.82 -14.65 2.05
CA SER A 33 -4.12 -14.78 2.71
C SER A 33 -4.83 -13.43 2.82
N GLU A 34 -6.14 -13.45 2.97
CA GLU A 34 -6.96 -12.26 3.15
C GLU A 34 -7.98 -12.46 4.26
N THR A 35 -8.28 -11.40 4.99
CA THR A 35 -9.41 -11.32 5.93
C THR A 35 -10.13 -9.99 5.74
N ASP A 36 -11.22 -9.81 6.49
CA ASP A 36 -11.96 -8.55 6.52
C ASP A 36 -11.16 -7.36 7.08
N LYS A 37 -9.93 -7.59 7.56
CA LYS A 37 -9.10 -6.54 8.20
C LYS A 37 -7.68 -6.46 7.67
N VAL A 38 -7.22 -7.45 6.90
CA VAL A 38 -5.84 -7.46 6.43
C VAL A 38 -5.69 -8.20 5.11
N VAL A 39 -4.86 -7.66 4.23
CA VAL A 39 -4.34 -8.35 3.05
C VAL A 39 -2.89 -8.76 3.35
N ARG A 40 -2.59 -10.05 3.30
CA ARG A 40 -1.23 -10.59 3.48
C ARG A 40 -0.63 -11.02 2.16
N PHE A 41 0.60 -10.65 1.91
CA PHE A 41 1.29 -10.94 0.65
C PHE A 41 2.79 -11.10 0.84
N ASN A 42 3.46 -11.71 -0.15
CA ASN A 42 4.91 -11.84 -0.15
C ASN A 42 5.58 -10.47 -0.30
N GLY A 43 6.27 -10.03 0.73
CA GLY A 43 6.95 -8.74 0.79
C GLY A 43 7.47 -8.43 2.19
N GLU A 44 8.23 -7.36 2.29
CA GLU A 44 8.81 -6.85 3.54
C GLU A 44 8.31 -5.43 3.75
N LEU A 45 7.79 -5.11 4.95
CA LEU A 45 7.44 -3.72 5.30
C LEU A 45 8.73 -2.94 5.56
N ILE A 46 9.01 -1.93 4.76
CA ILE A 46 10.24 -1.13 4.84
C ILE A 46 10.00 0.27 5.42
N GLY A 47 8.75 0.70 5.54
CA GLY A 47 8.42 1.97 6.16
C GLY A 47 6.93 2.25 6.22
N GLN A 48 6.55 3.21 7.05
CA GLN A 48 5.18 3.70 7.15
C GLN A 48 5.20 5.20 7.46
N THR A 49 4.39 5.97 6.75
CA THR A 49 4.12 7.37 7.07
C THR A 49 2.98 7.49 8.07
N GLY A 50 2.97 8.58 8.85
CA GLY A 50 1.78 9.01 9.56
C GLY A 50 0.68 9.51 8.60
N PRO A 51 -0.41 10.08 9.15
CA PRO A 51 -1.41 10.77 8.35
C PRO A 51 -0.79 11.93 7.59
N VAL A 52 -0.99 11.95 6.28
CA VAL A 52 -0.45 12.96 5.37
C VAL A 52 -1.53 13.26 4.33
N TRP A 53 -1.97 14.50 4.23
CA TRP A 53 -3.11 14.89 3.38
C TRP A 53 -4.39 14.10 3.77
N HIS A 54 -5.12 13.56 2.79
CA HIS A 54 -6.28 12.68 2.99
C HIS A 54 -5.86 11.22 3.24
N LEU A 55 -4.57 10.88 3.24
CA LEU A 55 -4.12 9.51 3.54
C LEU A 55 -4.02 9.33 5.05
N GLN A 56 -4.77 8.38 5.61
CA GLN A 56 -4.67 8.02 7.03
C GLN A 56 -3.27 7.49 7.39
N TYR A 57 -2.67 6.73 6.47
CA TYR A 57 -1.30 6.25 6.51
C TYR A 57 -0.92 5.73 5.12
N THR A 58 0.38 5.71 4.84
CA THR A 58 0.94 5.01 3.68
C THR A 58 1.98 4.01 4.17
N ARG A 59 1.85 2.75 3.79
CA ARG A 59 2.83 1.70 4.07
C ARG A 59 3.63 1.40 2.82
N MET A 60 4.94 1.29 2.98
CA MET A 60 5.89 0.99 1.91
C MET A 60 6.44 -0.41 2.11
N TYR A 61 6.49 -1.16 1.01
CA TYR A 61 6.86 -2.55 0.99
C TYR A 61 7.92 -2.79 -0.08
N LYS A 62 8.91 -3.62 0.27
CA LYS A 62 9.82 -4.23 -0.68
C LYS A 62 9.23 -5.55 -1.14
N LEU A 63 9.07 -5.70 -2.45
CA LEU A 63 8.57 -6.91 -3.10
C LEU A 63 9.73 -7.63 -3.81
N PRO A 64 9.55 -8.91 -4.22
CA PRO A 64 10.58 -9.63 -4.96
C PRO A 64 11.00 -8.98 -6.29
N LYS A 65 10.13 -8.14 -6.89
CA LYS A 65 10.35 -7.53 -8.21
C LYS A 65 10.37 -6.00 -8.21
N GLY A 66 10.21 -5.36 -7.05
CA GLY A 66 10.13 -3.90 -6.96
C GLY A 66 9.63 -3.45 -5.60
N TYR A 67 8.93 -2.33 -5.58
CA TYR A 67 8.45 -1.65 -4.39
C TYR A 67 6.99 -1.28 -4.53
N LEU A 68 6.26 -1.33 -3.43
CA LEU A 68 4.83 -1.01 -3.38
C LEU A 68 4.55 -0.05 -2.23
N ALA A 69 3.75 0.97 -2.49
CA ALA A 69 3.18 1.82 -1.45
C ALA A 69 1.66 1.65 -1.47
N ALA A 70 1.05 1.43 -0.31
CA ALA A 70 -0.40 1.33 -0.18
C ALA A 70 -0.88 2.19 0.98
N GLY A 71 -1.97 2.92 0.76
CA GLY A 71 -2.55 3.80 1.76
C GLY A 71 -4.07 3.88 1.61
N HIS A 72 -4.71 4.36 2.67
CA HIS A 72 -6.15 4.63 2.67
C HIS A 72 -6.38 6.13 2.57
N ASP A 73 -6.89 6.56 1.41
CA ASP A 73 -7.33 7.92 1.17
C ASP A 73 -8.78 8.07 1.65
N LEU A 74 -9.04 9.03 2.52
CA LEU A 74 -10.35 9.26 3.12
C LEU A 74 -11.44 9.67 2.11
N HIS A 75 -11.06 10.14 0.92
CA HIS A 75 -12.00 10.60 -0.11
C HIS A 75 -12.08 9.62 -1.28
N GLU A 76 -10.97 8.95 -1.61
CA GLU A 76 -10.86 8.09 -2.78
C GLU A 76 -10.70 6.59 -2.46
N GLY A 77 -10.62 6.24 -1.19
CA GLY A 77 -10.46 4.87 -0.70
C GLY A 77 -9.02 4.35 -0.83
N ILE A 78 -8.87 3.04 -1.05
CA ILE A 78 -7.55 2.40 -1.06
C ILE A 78 -6.75 2.79 -2.32
N LYS A 79 -5.59 3.39 -2.10
CA LYS A 79 -4.60 3.74 -3.13
C LYS A 79 -3.41 2.80 -3.06
N VAL A 80 -2.96 2.32 -4.22
CA VAL A 80 -1.77 1.48 -4.35
C VAL A 80 -0.92 2.02 -5.48
N ALA A 81 0.37 2.17 -5.19
CA ALA A 81 1.40 2.61 -6.10
C ALA A 81 2.50 1.54 -6.17
N TYR A 82 3.10 1.37 -7.34
CA TYR A 82 4.21 0.46 -7.56
C TYR A 82 5.33 1.16 -8.31
N ALA A 83 6.57 0.82 -7.97
CA ALA A 83 7.77 1.25 -8.68
C ALA A 83 8.81 0.13 -8.73
N ASP A 84 9.61 0.07 -9.79
CA ASP A 84 10.69 -0.92 -9.88
C ASP A 84 11.86 -0.61 -8.91
N GLN A 85 12.00 0.66 -8.52
CA GLN A 85 13.03 1.15 -7.60
C GLN A 85 12.38 1.97 -6.48
N ALA A 86 13.00 2.02 -5.29
CA ALA A 86 12.44 2.68 -4.11
C ALA A 86 12.21 4.18 -4.35
N GLU A 87 13.14 4.84 -5.05
CA GLU A 87 13.12 6.26 -5.41
C GLU A 87 11.98 6.60 -6.38
N GLY A 88 11.33 5.59 -6.96
CA GLY A 88 10.15 5.74 -7.80
C GLY A 88 8.84 5.79 -7.02
N LEU A 89 8.79 5.34 -5.77
CA LEU A 89 7.57 5.32 -4.97
C LEU A 89 6.96 6.72 -4.76
N PRO A 90 7.73 7.77 -4.39
CA PRO A 90 7.17 9.10 -4.26
C PRO A 90 6.51 9.59 -5.55
N LYS A 91 7.13 9.31 -6.70
CA LYS A 91 6.66 9.76 -8.02
C LYS A 91 5.31 9.17 -8.42
N ALA A 92 4.93 8.03 -7.84
CA ALA A 92 3.65 7.39 -8.10
C ALA A 92 2.46 8.09 -7.40
N PHE A 93 2.71 9.00 -6.46
CA PHE A 93 1.69 9.86 -5.87
C PHE A 93 1.65 11.21 -6.58
N GLU A 94 0.47 11.76 -6.86
CA GLU A 94 0.34 13.05 -7.55
C GLU A 94 0.62 14.25 -6.62
N ASN A 95 0.29 14.11 -5.33
CA ASN A 95 0.36 15.20 -4.36
C ASN A 95 1.81 15.44 -3.88
N PRO A 96 2.39 16.65 -4.07
CA PRO A 96 3.76 16.96 -3.68
C PRO A 96 4.07 16.73 -2.20
N LEU A 97 3.11 16.99 -1.30
CA LEU A 97 3.28 16.80 0.14
C LEU A 97 3.32 15.30 0.51
N VAL A 98 2.62 14.45 -0.24
CA VAL A 98 2.76 12.98 -0.08
C VAL A 98 4.12 12.51 -0.58
N ARG A 99 4.66 13.13 -1.64
CA ARG A 99 6.00 12.80 -2.17
C ARG A 99 7.10 13.06 -1.15
N GLU A 100 7.11 14.25 -0.55
CA GLU A 100 8.13 14.66 0.43
C GLU A 100 8.21 13.74 1.66
N PHE A 101 7.10 13.10 2.05
CA PHE A 101 7.07 12.15 3.18
C PHE A 101 7.54 10.73 2.82
N LEU A 102 7.68 10.44 1.53
CA LEU A 102 8.11 9.14 1.01
C LEU A 102 9.56 9.16 0.48
N GLU A 103 10.17 10.33 0.35
CA GLU A 103 11.61 10.52 0.11
C GLU A 103 12.44 10.20 1.35
#